data_AF-A0A9D9I0F5-F1
#
_entry.id   AF-A0A9D9I0F5-F1
#
_cell.length_a   1.000
_cell.length_b   1.000
_cell.length_c   1.000
_cell.angle_alpha   90.00
_cell.angle_beta   90.00
_cell.angle_gamma   90.00
#
_symmetry.space_group_name_H-M   'P 1'
#
loop_
_entity.id
_entity.type
_entity.pdbx_description
1 polymer ?
#
loop_
_entity_poly.entity_id
_entity_poly.type
_entity_poly.pdbx_seq_one_letter_code
_entity_poly.pdbx_strand_id
1 'polypeptide(L)'
;MYIDFHTHGKLAKKLPFSTSYTDWLFNEAKNSGLDAICLTEHFNTLQFDTLYEYLLKQCRREGDTLITKGGLRIFAGMETDILEGGHILSIGTPEEILELNKKLEPYKERGKFLPFEQLMDVFDSYSVLVGGAHPFREGGHIPELPKKQLKRLHFLDLNGKDLAQKEEETKKKTRELGEKLGIPVVGGSDT
;
A
#
# COMPACT_ATOMS: atom_id res chain seq x y z
N MET A 1 -15.70 0.21 -11.24
CA MET A 1 -15.26 -0.43 -9.99
C MET A 1 -14.78 0.67 -9.06
N TYR A 2 -15.32 0.76 -7.85
CA TYR A 2 -14.80 1.64 -6.80
C TYR A 2 -13.75 0.89 -6.00
N ILE A 3 -12.51 1.41 -6.03
CA ILE A 3 -11.34 0.76 -5.44
C ILE A 3 -10.65 1.74 -4.52
N ASP A 4 -10.29 1.27 -3.33
CA ASP A 4 -9.40 1.95 -2.41
C ASP A 4 -7.97 1.40 -2.55
N PHE A 5 -7.01 2.23 -2.97
CA PHE A 5 -5.63 1.78 -3.25
C PHE A 5 -4.72 1.72 -2.03
N HIS A 6 -5.18 2.15 -0.85
CA HIS A 6 -4.35 2.21 0.34
C HIS A 6 -5.19 1.90 1.58
N THR A 7 -5.07 0.70 2.14
CA THR A 7 -5.77 0.28 3.35
C THR A 7 -4.89 -0.61 4.22
N HIS A 8 -5.12 -0.64 5.53
CA HIS A 8 -4.44 -1.51 6.48
C HIS A 8 -5.40 -2.52 7.10
N GLY A 9 -4.97 -3.77 7.24
CA GLY A 9 -5.81 -4.85 7.76
C GLY A 9 -5.81 -4.94 9.28
N LYS A 10 -4.84 -4.28 9.93
CA LYS A 10 -4.65 -4.26 11.37
C LYS A 10 -4.94 -2.88 11.96
N LEU A 11 -5.50 -2.89 13.17
CA LEU A 11 -5.78 -1.67 13.92
C LEU A 11 -4.54 -0.82 14.21
N ALA A 12 -3.39 -1.47 14.45
CA ALA A 12 -2.10 -0.79 14.58
C ALA A 12 -0.93 -1.77 14.35
N LYS A 13 0.20 -1.22 13.87
CA LYS A 13 1.44 -1.97 13.57
C LYS A 13 1.86 -2.96 14.67
N LYS A 14 1.79 -2.52 15.93
CA LYS A 14 2.31 -3.24 17.10
C LYS A 14 1.27 -4.03 17.90
N LEU A 15 -0.01 -3.96 17.53
CA LEU A 15 -1.03 -4.77 18.18
C LEU A 15 -1.04 -6.19 17.61
N PRO A 16 -1.42 -7.21 18.40
CA PRO A 16 -1.64 -8.55 17.87
C PRO A 16 -2.69 -8.54 16.75
N PHE A 17 -2.52 -9.43 15.78
CA PHE A 17 -3.50 -9.63 14.73
C PHE A 17 -4.85 -10.07 15.31
N SER A 18 -5.93 -9.45 14.81
CA SER A 18 -7.31 -9.72 15.23
C SER A 18 -8.19 -9.98 14.01
N THR A 19 -8.65 -11.23 13.88
CA THR A 19 -9.53 -11.63 12.77
C THR A 19 -10.86 -10.88 12.78
N SER A 20 -11.43 -10.63 13.97
CA SER A 20 -12.69 -9.91 14.11
C SER A 20 -12.60 -8.46 13.64
N TYR A 21 -11.46 -7.81 13.86
CA TYR A 21 -11.21 -6.45 13.37
C TYR A 21 -11.10 -6.42 11.84
N THR A 22 -10.29 -7.31 11.27
CA THR A 22 -10.11 -7.39 9.82
C THR A 22 -11.40 -7.76 9.10
N ASP A 23 -12.18 -8.71 9.63
CA ASP A 23 -13.49 -9.06 9.08
C ASP A 23 -14.48 -7.89 9.15
N TRP A 24 -14.50 -7.17 10.27
CA TRP A 24 -15.31 -5.96 10.42
C TRP A 24 -14.90 -4.90 9.38
N LEU A 25 -13.61 -4.61 9.23
CA LEU A 25 -13.09 -3.64 8.26
C LEU A 25 -13.53 -3.98 6.83
N PHE A 26 -13.43 -5.24 6.42
CA PHE A 26 -13.85 -5.65 5.07
C PHE A 26 -15.36 -5.54 4.87
N ASN A 27 -16.16 -5.81 5.90
CA ASN A 27 -17.60 -5.60 5.83
C ASN A 27 -17.93 -4.11 5.73
N GLU A 28 -17.25 -3.24 6.47
CA GLU A 28 -17.44 -1.78 6.36
C GLU A 28 -17.03 -1.26 4.98
N ALA A 29 -15.90 -1.70 4.44
CA ALA A 29 -15.48 -1.36 3.08
C ALA A 29 -16.53 -1.78 2.04
N LYS A 30 -17.11 -2.98 2.19
CA LYS A 30 -18.18 -3.44 1.30
C LYS A 30 -19.45 -2.60 1.46
N ASN A 31 -19.85 -2.32 2.69
CA ASN A 31 -21.07 -1.57 3.03
C ASN A 31 -20.98 -0.09 2.62
N SER A 32 -19.77 0.48 2.55
CA SER A 32 -19.54 1.83 2.03
C SER A 32 -19.62 1.92 0.50
N GLY A 33 -19.80 0.79 -0.19
CA GLY A 33 -19.97 0.71 -1.63
C GLY A 33 -18.69 0.40 -2.40
N LEU A 34 -17.59 0.03 -1.74
CA LEU A 34 -16.38 -0.41 -2.43
C LEU A 34 -16.58 -1.77 -3.09
N ASP A 35 -16.06 -1.89 -4.30
CA ASP A 35 -15.97 -3.16 -5.01
C ASP A 35 -14.68 -3.90 -4.65
N ALA A 36 -13.61 -3.15 -4.38
CA ALA A 36 -12.31 -3.71 -4.03
C ALA A 36 -11.48 -2.81 -3.12
N ILE A 37 -10.49 -3.40 -2.46
CA ILE A 37 -9.43 -2.71 -1.73
C ILE A 37 -8.06 -3.26 -2.13
N CYS A 38 -7.03 -2.42 -2.05
CA CYS A 38 -5.64 -2.84 -1.98
C CYS A 38 -5.23 -2.85 -0.50
N LEU A 39 -4.96 -4.04 0.03
CA LEU A 39 -4.57 -4.23 1.43
C LEU A 39 -3.07 -4.04 1.54
N THR A 40 -2.62 -2.80 1.75
CA THR A 40 -1.22 -2.39 1.74
C THR A 40 -0.68 -2.25 3.17
N GLU A 41 -0.82 -3.31 3.95
CA GLU A 41 -0.36 -3.32 5.34
C GLU A 41 1.13 -2.96 5.43
N HIS A 42 1.51 -2.26 6.50
CA HIS A 42 2.89 -1.86 6.71
C HIS A 42 3.84 -3.07 6.78
N PHE A 43 4.95 -3.02 6.05
CA PHE A 43 5.90 -4.13 5.95
C PHE A 43 6.50 -4.55 7.30
N ASN A 44 6.58 -3.62 8.26
CA ASN A 44 7.11 -3.80 9.61
C ASN A 44 6.01 -4.04 10.67
N THR A 45 4.78 -4.33 10.26
CA THR A 45 3.72 -4.75 11.18
C THR A 45 4.07 -6.10 11.80
N LEU A 46 3.69 -6.32 13.07
CA LEU A 46 3.78 -7.64 13.67
C LEU A 46 2.82 -8.61 12.97
N GLN A 47 3.20 -9.88 12.80
CA GLN A 47 2.29 -10.91 12.28
C GLN A 47 1.72 -10.57 10.87
N PHE A 48 2.53 -9.92 10.03
CA PHE A 48 2.19 -9.63 8.63
C PHE A 48 1.80 -10.92 7.86
N ASP A 49 2.59 -11.97 8.05
CA ASP A 49 2.38 -13.31 7.51
C ASP A 49 1.06 -13.92 8.00
N THR A 50 0.78 -13.83 9.30
CA THR A 50 -0.44 -14.38 9.91
C THR A 50 -1.71 -13.74 9.34
N LEU A 51 -1.68 -12.43 9.06
CA LEU A 51 -2.77 -11.74 8.37
C LEU A 51 -3.01 -12.37 6.99
N TYR A 52 -1.98 -12.51 6.16
CA TYR A 52 -2.12 -13.08 4.82
C TYR A 52 -2.50 -14.56 4.82
N GLU A 53 -1.96 -15.37 5.73
CA GLU A 53 -2.37 -16.76 5.93
C GLU A 53 -3.85 -16.86 6.28
N TYR A 54 -4.35 -15.96 7.12
CA TYR A 54 -5.78 -15.88 7.43
C TYR A 54 -6.61 -15.57 6.18
N LEU A 55 -6.20 -14.59 5.38
CA LEU A 55 -6.90 -14.22 4.15
C LEU A 55 -6.94 -15.36 3.14
N LEU A 56 -5.81 -16.03 2.93
CA LEU A 56 -5.70 -17.18 2.02
C LEU A 56 -6.58 -18.36 2.47
N LYS A 57 -6.83 -18.50 3.77
CA LYS A 57 -7.71 -19.52 4.32
C LYS A 57 -9.21 -19.14 4.22
N GLN A 58 -9.55 -17.88 4.45
CA GLN A 58 -10.96 -17.45 4.52
C GLN A 58 -11.56 -16.98 3.20
N CYS A 59 -10.72 -16.46 2.30
CA CYS A 59 -11.16 -15.88 1.04
C CYS A 59 -11.04 -16.90 -0.09
N ARG A 60 -11.89 -16.73 -1.12
CA ARG A 60 -11.78 -17.50 -2.36
C ARG A 60 -10.78 -16.81 -3.29
N ARG A 61 -9.81 -17.54 -3.82
CA ARG A 61 -8.89 -17.03 -4.86
C ARG A 61 -9.65 -16.80 -6.17
N GLU A 62 -9.43 -15.65 -6.81
CA GLU A 62 -9.91 -15.34 -8.16
C GLU A 62 -8.83 -14.55 -8.93
N GLY A 63 -8.17 -15.23 -9.87
CA GLY A 63 -6.97 -14.68 -10.53
C GLY A 63 -5.89 -14.30 -9.50
N ASP A 64 -5.42 -13.07 -9.58
CA ASP A 64 -4.39 -12.52 -8.68
C ASP A 64 -4.98 -11.94 -7.37
N THR A 65 -6.29 -12.07 -7.17
CA THR A 65 -7.02 -11.43 -6.07
C THR A 65 -7.70 -12.43 -5.13
N LEU A 66 -8.10 -11.94 -3.96
CA LEU A 66 -8.89 -12.70 -2.97
C LEU A 66 -10.28 -12.11 -2.86
N ILE A 67 -11.31 -12.94 -2.80
CA ILE A 67 -12.71 -12.53 -2.65
C ILE A 67 -13.21 -12.94 -1.27
N THR A 68 -13.63 -11.98 -0.46
CA THR A 68 -14.21 -12.25 0.87
C THR A 68 -15.58 -12.92 0.74
N LYS A 69 -16.08 -13.51 1.83
CA LYS A 69 -17.45 -14.07 1.87
C LYS A 69 -18.53 -13.04 1.54
N GLY A 70 -18.30 -11.76 1.88
CA GLY A 70 -19.17 -10.64 1.56
C GLY A 70 -19.02 -10.10 0.12
N GLY A 71 -18.16 -10.70 -0.70
CA GLY A 71 -17.96 -10.30 -2.10
C GLY A 71 -17.13 -9.04 -2.29
N LEU A 72 -16.34 -8.64 -1.29
CA LEU A 72 -15.29 -7.62 -1.46
C LEU A 72 -14.07 -8.27 -2.11
N ARG A 73 -13.49 -7.61 -3.12
CA ARG A 73 -12.23 -8.05 -3.73
C ARG A 73 -11.04 -7.40 -3.02
N ILE A 74 -10.01 -8.20 -2.76
CA ILE A 74 -8.78 -7.78 -2.09
C ILE A 74 -7.63 -8.01 -3.06
N PHE A 75 -6.92 -6.94 -3.39
CA PHE A 75 -5.58 -6.98 -3.97
C PHE A 75 -4.58 -7.00 -2.82
N ALA A 76 -3.69 -7.98 -2.81
CA ALA A 76 -2.64 -8.05 -1.80
C ALA A 76 -1.61 -6.95 -2.05
N GLY A 77 -1.14 -6.34 -0.98
CA GLY A 77 -0.12 -5.31 -1.06
C GLY A 77 0.68 -5.13 0.23
N MET A 78 1.62 -4.20 0.16
CA MET A 78 2.47 -3.85 1.29
C MET A 78 2.92 -2.41 1.16
N GLU A 79 2.85 -1.67 2.26
CA GLU A 79 3.43 -0.34 2.38
C GLU A 79 4.82 -0.43 3.03
N THR A 80 5.84 0.09 2.34
CA THR A 80 7.24 -0.01 2.77
C THR A 80 7.83 1.36 3.03
N ASP A 81 8.40 1.56 4.22
CA ASP A 81 9.16 2.75 4.58
C ASP A 81 10.49 2.83 3.79
N ILE A 82 10.87 4.02 3.29
CA ILE A 82 12.17 4.27 2.64
C ILE A 82 13.10 5.11 3.50
N LEU A 83 14.42 4.98 3.28
CA LEU A 83 15.45 5.71 4.03
C LEU A 83 15.28 7.23 3.94
N GLU A 84 14.93 7.73 2.77
CA GLU A 84 14.74 9.16 2.48
C GLU A 84 13.52 9.74 3.20
N GLY A 85 12.67 8.91 3.80
CA GLY A 85 11.39 9.32 4.38
C GLY A 85 10.27 9.29 3.34
N GLY A 86 9.11 8.78 3.77
CA GLY A 86 7.97 8.48 2.89
C GLY A 86 7.73 6.98 2.79
N HIS A 87 6.65 6.58 2.13
CA HIS A 87 6.32 5.18 1.97
C HIS A 87 5.98 4.84 0.51
N ILE A 88 6.28 3.60 0.13
CA ILE A 88 6.04 3.05 -1.20
C ILE A 88 5.07 1.88 -1.08
N LEU A 89 4.00 1.92 -1.86
CA LEU A 89 3.02 0.84 -1.99
C LEU A 89 3.51 -0.16 -3.02
N SER A 90 3.42 -1.44 -2.70
CA SER A 90 3.57 -2.54 -3.65
C SER A 90 2.28 -3.37 -3.66
N ILE A 91 1.78 -3.74 -4.84
CA ILE A 91 0.53 -4.48 -5.01
C ILE A 91 0.77 -5.62 -6.00
N GLY A 92 0.41 -6.85 -5.63
CA GLY A 92 0.61 -8.03 -6.47
C GLY A 92 -0.13 -9.25 -5.96
N THR A 93 0.37 -10.43 -6.29
CA THR A 93 -0.18 -11.67 -5.73
C THR A 93 0.16 -11.79 -4.24
N PRO A 94 -0.70 -12.43 -3.42
CA PRO A 94 -0.38 -12.70 -2.02
C PRO A 94 0.97 -13.39 -1.82
N GLU A 95 1.34 -14.30 -2.74
CA GLU A 95 2.59 -15.04 -2.71
C GLU A 95 3.81 -14.13 -2.89
N GLU A 96 3.79 -13.23 -3.89
CA GLU A 96 4.87 -12.28 -4.12
C GLU A 96 4.98 -11.26 -2.98
N ILE A 97 3.86 -10.80 -2.42
CA ILE A 97 3.84 -9.87 -1.29
C ILE A 97 4.43 -10.52 -0.03
N LEU A 98 4.09 -11.78 0.25
CA LEU A 98 4.69 -12.54 1.35
C LEU A 98 6.20 -12.75 1.15
N GLU A 99 6.63 -13.09 -0.06
CA GLU A 99 8.05 -13.26 -0.37
C GLU A 99 8.82 -11.95 -0.25
N LEU A 100 8.28 -10.86 -0.80
CA LEU A 100 8.83 -9.50 -0.67
C LEU A 100 8.98 -9.10 0.79
N ASN A 101 7.93 -9.31 1.60
CA ASN A 101 7.97 -9.00 3.03
C ASN A 101 9.09 -9.76 3.76
N LYS A 102 9.26 -11.06 3.43
CA LYS A 102 10.34 -11.89 3.98
C LYS A 102 11.72 -11.43 3.51
N LYS A 103 11.87 -11.05 2.25
CA LYS A 103 13.12 -10.51 1.69
C LYS A 103 13.53 -9.20 2.35
N LEU A 104 12.56 -8.39 2.75
CA LEU A 104 12.77 -7.10 3.43
C LEU A 104 12.93 -7.21 4.95
N GLU A 105 12.90 -8.41 5.54
CA GLU A 105 13.05 -8.63 6.99
C GLU A 105 14.26 -7.90 7.60
N PRO A 106 15.47 -7.90 7.00
CA PRO A 106 16.64 -7.20 7.57
C PRO A 106 16.47 -5.68 7.68
N TYR A 107 15.49 -5.12 6.97
CA TYR A 107 15.29 -3.68 6.80
C TYR A 107 14.02 -3.17 7.50
N LYS A 108 13.34 -3.98 8.32
CA LYS A 108 12.08 -3.56 8.98
C LYS A 108 12.26 -2.58 10.14
N GLU A 109 13.46 -2.46 10.68
CA GLU A 109 13.75 -1.58 11.81
C GLU A 109 14.07 -0.15 11.34
N ARG A 110 13.60 0.84 12.11
CA ARG A 110 13.92 2.25 11.86
C ARG A 110 15.44 2.45 11.85
N GLY A 111 15.94 3.15 10.84
CA GLY A 111 17.38 3.36 10.62
C GLY A 111 18.04 2.27 9.76
N LYS A 112 17.31 1.22 9.39
CA LYS A 112 17.75 0.18 8.44
C LYS A 112 16.96 0.18 7.13
N PHE A 113 16.02 1.11 6.93
CA PHE A 113 15.21 1.17 5.71
C PHE A 113 16.11 1.27 4.48
N LEU A 114 15.70 0.60 3.40
CA LEU A 114 16.40 0.69 2.13
C LEU A 114 16.22 2.09 1.53
N PRO A 115 17.26 2.63 0.88
CA PRO A 115 17.09 3.76 -0.03
C PRO A 115 16.07 3.43 -1.12
N PHE A 116 15.31 4.42 -1.58
CA PHE A 116 14.28 4.25 -2.59
C PHE A 116 14.79 3.49 -3.83
N GLU A 117 15.95 3.88 -4.35
CA GLU A 117 16.54 3.24 -5.54
C GLU A 117 16.76 1.73 -5.34
N GLN A 118 17.31 1.34 -4.19
CA GLN A 118 17.55 -0.07 -3.88
C GLN A 118 16.25 -0.83 -3.63
N LEU A 119 15.26 -0.20 -3.01
CA LEU A 119 13.94 -0.79 -2.84
C LEU A 119 13.26 -1.04 -4.20
N MET A 120 13.35 -0.09 -5.12
CA MET A 120 12.83 -0.25 -6.47
C MET A 120 13.56 -1.37 -7.23
N ASP A 121 14.87 -1.54 -7.05
CA ASP A 121 15.63 -2.65 -7.64
C ASP A 121 15.15 -4.01 -7.10
N VAL A 122 14.72 -4.07 -5.83
CA VAL A 122 14.05 -5.26 -5.28
C VAL A 122 12.72 -5.47 -5.99
N PHE A 123 11.87 -4.44 -6.14
CA PHE A 123 10.56 -4.57 -6.77
C PHE A 123 10.64 -4.97 -8.25
N ASP A 124 11.64 -4.54 -9.01
CA ASP A 124 11.84 -4.93 -10.42
C ASP A 124 12.05 -6.45 -10.61
N SER A 125 12.37 -7.18 -9.54
CA SER A 125 12.47 -8.66 -9.56
C SER A 125 11.13 -9.38 -9.35
N TYR A 126 10.03 -8.65 -9.17
CA TYR A 126 8.68 -9.18 -8.93
C TYR A 126 7.66 -8.57 -9.90
N SER A 127 6.53 -9.24 -10.10
CA SER A 127 5.42 -8.76 -10.94
C SER A 127 4.45 -7.90 -10.13
N VAL A 128 4.95 -6.85 -9.49
CA VAL A 128 4.16 -5.96 -8.64
C VAL A 128 3.95 -4.58 -9.25
N LEU A 129 2.77 -4.01 -9.04
CA LEU A 129 2.55 -2.58 -9.19
C LEU A 129 3.19 -1.85 -8.00
N VAL A 130 3.71 -0.65 -8.26
CA VAL A 130 4.47 0.13 -7.27
C VAL A 130 4.00 1.57 -7.33
N GLY A 131 3.66 2.17 -6.19
CA GLY A 131 3.16 3.53 -6.13
C GLY A 131 3.76 4.34 -4.99
N GLY A 132 3.85 5.65 -5.17
CA GLY A 132 4.25 6.56 -4.08
C GLY A 132 3.07 6.80 -3.15
N ALA A 133 3.13 6.33 -1.91
CA ALA A 133 2.10 6.59 -0.90
C ALA A 133 2.15 8.07 -0.50
N HIS A 134 0.99 8.74 -0.44
CA HIS A 134 0.82 10.10 0.08
C HIS A 134 2.08 10.99 -0.09
N PRO A 135 2.50 11.32 -1.33
CA PRO A 135 3.87 11.74 -1.64
C PRO A 135 4.28 13.07 -0.99
N PHE A 136 3.32 13.90 -0.56
CA PHE A 136 3.58 15.20 0.05
C PHE A 136 3.35 15.23 1.57
N ARG A 137 3.14 14.07 2.20
CA ARG A 137 2.99 13.97 3.65
C ARG A 137 4.28 14.45 4.34
N GLU A 138 4.10 15.23 5.42
CA GLU A 138 5.21 15.81 6.15
C GLU A 138 6.19 14.73 6.66
N GLY A 139 7.49 14.99 6.50
CA GLY A 139 8.56 14.03 6.77
C GLY A 139 8.86 13.05 5.63
N GLY A 140 8.04 13.04 4.57
CA GLY A 140 8.31 12.33 3.33
C GLY A 140 9.06 13.20 2.32
N HIS A 141 9.99 12.58 1.59
CA HIS A 141 10.83 13.27 0.60
C HIS A 141 10.70 12.67 -0.81
N ILE A 142 9.61 11.94 -1.08
CA ILE A 142 9.33 11.32 -2.39
C ILE A 142 9.46 12.34 -3.54
N PRO A 143 8.87 13.55 -3.50
CA PRO A 143 8.93 14.49 -4.62
C PRO A 143 10.33 15.04 -4.92
N GLU A 144 11.26 14.90 -3.97
CA GLU A 144 12.64 15.37 -4.05
C GLU A 144 13.59 14.31 -4.64
N LEU A 145 13.13 13.06 -4.74
CA LEU A 145 13.90 11.97 -5.32
C LEU A 145 14.25 12.23 -6.80
N PRO A 146 15.35 11.65 -7.31
CA PRO A 146 15.75 11.83 -8.70
C PRO A 146 14.61 11.49 -9.67
N LYS A 147 14.33 12.37 -10.63
CA LYS A 147 13.26 12.18 -11.62
C LYS A 147 13.34 10.84 -12.36
N LYS A 148 14.55 10.35 -12.63
CA LYS A 148 14.78 9.03 -13.26
C LYS A 148 14.23 7.89 -12.39
N GLN A 149 14.41 7.99 -11.07
CA GLN A 149 13.92 7.00 -10.11
C GLN A 149 12.40 7.11 -9.94
N LEU A 150 11.84 8.31 -9.81
CA LEU A 150 10.39 8.52 -9.71
C LEU A 150 9.59 8.01 -10.91
N LYS A 151 10.18 7.99 -12.11
CA LYS A 151 9.55 7.42 -13.30
C LYS A 151 9.36 5.90 -13.27
N ARG A 152 9.92 5.20 -12.28
CA ARG A 152 9.71 3.77 -12.05
C ARG A 152 8.41 3.49 -11.27
N LEU A 153 7.79 4.51 -10.68
CA LEU A 153 6.49 4.37 -10.05
C LEU A 153 5.41 4.18 -11.12
N HIS A 154 4.43 3.33 -10.82
CA HIS A 154 3.27 3.07 -11.66
C HIS A 154 2.10 4.01 -11.35
N PHE A 155 2.03 4.56 -10.13
CA PHE A 155 0.98 5.50 -9.72
C PHE A 155 1.41 6.35 -8.50
N LEU A 156 0.60 7.36 -8.19
CA LEU A 156 0.69 8.14 -6.94
C LEU A 156 -0.62 8.05 -6.16
N ASP A 157 -0.51 7.88 -4.84
CA ASP A 157 -1.64 7.85 -3.91
C ASP A 157 -2.08 9.28 -3.54
N LEU A 158 -3.29 9.64 -3.92
CA LEU A 158 -4.02 10.80 -3.42
C LEU A 158 -4.79 10.39 -2.17
N ASN A 159 -4.13 10.61 -1.05
CA ASN A 159 -4.50 10.04 0.22
C ASN A 159 -5.67 10.74 0.93
N GLY A 160 -6.63 9.97 1.44
CA GLY A 160 -7.83 10.46 2.11
C GLY A 160 -7.56 11.25 3.39
N LYS A 161 -6.58 10.82 4.22
CA LYS A 161 -6.21 11.55 5.44
C LYS A 161 -5.57 12.91 5.12
N ASP A 162 -4.75 12.96 4.08
CA ASP A 162 -4.11 14.21 3.65
C ASP A 162 -5.11 15.16 2.98
N LEU A 163 -6.08 14.61 2.24
CA LEU A 163 -7.20 15.38 1.68
C LEU A 163 -8.07 16.00 2.79
N ALA A 164 -8.33 15.26 3.86
CA ALA A 164 -9.12 15.77 4.99
C ALA A 164 -8.45 16.97 5.69
N GLN A 165 -7.13 17.08 5.61
CA GLN A 165 -6.37 18.20 6.20
C GLN A 165 -6.22 19.39 5.24
N LYS A 166 -5.86 19.13 3.97
CA LYS A 166 -5.48 20.16 2.99
C LYS A 166 -5.94 19.79 1.57
N GLU A 167 -7.24 19.64 1.39
CA GLU A 167 -7.85 19.10 0.17
C GLU A 167 -7.30 19.69 -1.15
N GLU A 168 -7.42 21.02 -1.33
CA GLU A 168 -7.02 21.69 -2.58
C GLU A 168 -5.51 21.60 -2.85
N GLU A 169 -4.69 21.79 -1.83
CA GLU A 169 -3.23 21.73 -1.96
C GLU A 169 -2.75 20.32 -2.30
N THR A 170 -3.26 19.31 -1.59
CA THR A 170 -2.92 17.89 -1.79
C THR A 170 -3.36 17.44 -3.18
N LYS A 171 -4.58 17.78 -3.63
CA LYS A 171 -5.05 17.47 -4.99
C LYS A 171 -4.15 18.08 -6.05
N LYS A 172 -3.84 19.37 -5.90
CA LYS A 172 -3.02 20.11 -6.88
C LYS A 172 -1.62 19.50 -6.99
N LYS A 173 -0.91 19.39 -5.87
CA LYS A 173 0.48 18.91 -5.85
C LYS A 173 0.62 17.48 -6.37
N THR A 174 -0.25 16.57 -5.94
CA THR A 174 -0.19 15.17 -6.36
C THR A 174 -0.53 15.00 -7.84
N ARG A 175 -1.51 15.75 -8.36
CA ARG A 175 -1.86 15.73 -9.80
C ARG A 175 -0.75 16.33 -10.66
N GLU A 176 -0.19 17.47 -10.28
CA GLU A 176 0.94 18.09 -10.99
C GLU A 176 2.17 17.15 -11.03
N LEU A 177 2.45 16.44 -9.94
CA LEU A 177 3.52 15.43 -9.92
C LEU A 177 3.20 14.24 -10.84
N GLY A 178 1.96 13.73 -10.79
CA GLY A 178 1.50 12.66 -11.68
C GLY A 178 1.63 13.03 -13.15
N GLU A 179 1.19 14.23 -13.54
CA GLU A 179 1.33 14.78 -14.90
C GLU A 179 2.81 14.91 -15.32
N LYS A 180 3.67 15.43 -14.44
CA LYS A 180 5.12 15.59 -14.69
C LYS A 180 5.83 14.25 -14.90
N LEU A 181 5.36 13.20 -14.24
CA LEU A 181 5.90 11.84 -14.33
C LEU A 181 5.25 11.02 -15.45
N GLY A 182 4.04 11.39 -15.88
CA GLY A 182 3.25 10.67 -16.87
C GLY A 182 2.57 9.42 -16.30
N ILE A 183 2.20 9.44 -15.02
CA ILE A 183 1.62 8.30 -14.30
C ILE A 183 0.29 8.68 -13.65
N PRO A 184 -0.66 7.74 -13.51
CA PRO A 184 -1.95 8.01 -12.91
C PRO A 184 -1.85 8.38 -11.42
N VAL A 185 -2.83 9.15 -10.96
CA VAL A 185 -3.10 9.42 -9.55
C VAL A 185 -4.34 8.62 -9.15
N VAL A 186 -4.24 7.82 -8.09
CA VAL A 186 -5.30 6.96 -7.57
C VAL A 186 -5.69 7.38 -6.15
N GLY A 187 -6.90 7.08 -5.72
CA GLY A 187 -7.35 7.37 -4.36
C GLY A 187 -7.06 6.22 -3.40
N GLY A 188 -6.49 6.52 -2.25
CA GLY A 188 -6.28 5.60 -1.14
C GLY A 188 -6.75 6.24 0.17
N SER A 189 -7.44 5.50 1.04
CA SER A 189 -7.94 6.07 2.30
C SER A 189 -6.88 6.11 3.40
N ASP A 190 -5.92 5.18 3.36
CA ASP A 190 -4.92 4.89 4.40
C ASP A 190 -5.59 4.61 5.75
N THR A 191 -6.74 3.93 5.74
CA THR A 191 -7.46 3.50 6.96
C THR A 191 -6.74 2.40 7.70
#